data_AF-A0A660SNX8-F1
#
_entry.id   AF-A0A660SNX8-F1
#
_cell.length_a   1.000
_cell.length_b   1.000
_cell.length_c   1.000
_cell.angle_alpha   90.00
_cell.angle_beta   90.00
_cell.angle_gamma   90.00
#
_symmetry.space_group_name_H-M   'P 1'
#
loop_
_entity.id
_entity.type
_entity.pdbx_description
1 polymer ?
#
loop_
_entity_poly.entity_id
_entity_poly.type
_entity_poly.pdbx_seq_one_letter_code
_entity_poly.pdbx_strand_id
1 'polypeptide(L)'
;MAEAAAAGVSRGRINQSLRVTSRDYAHPYRPFPLGLINCIGTGFEKLGVSRPLQTELIIRNAAGAAGVDSDAVWVSNDYREGLEVLVESINSEARLNTVGKMITRGRLTSALKTRFNAEALINAEPGLLETPLSSPIIITGLQRTGTTLLHRLIAADRRFRSLSSWEVLDPLPPR
;
A
#
# COMPACT_ATOMS: atom_id res chain seq x y z
N MET A 1 -37.34 -28.96 -44.60
CA MET A 1 -38.05 -27.69 -44.31
C MET A 1 -38.47 -27.76 -42.85
N ALA A 2 -37.61 -27.34 -41.94
CA ALA A 2 -37.48 -25.96 -41.43
C ALA A 2 -38.12 -25.88 -40.03
N GLU A 3 -37.29 -26.28 -39.04
CA GLU A 3 -37.05 -25.61 -37.76
C GLU A 3 -38.18 -24.75 -37.16
N ALA A 4 -38.80 -25.25 -36.09
CA ALA A 4 -39.67 -24.46 -35.23
C ALA A 4 -39.42 -24.80 -33.75
N ALA A 5 -39.35 -23.73 -32.95
CA ALA A 5 -39.45 -23.67 -31.49
C ALA A 5 -38.19 -23.97 -30.65
N ALA A 6 -37.26 -23.00 -30.62
CA ALA A 6 -36.44 -22.76 -29.44
C ALA A 6 -36.95 -21.50 -28.73
N ALA A 7 -37.44 -21.70 -27.51
CA ALA A 7 -38.07 -20.70 -26.67
C ALA A 7 -37.20 -19.46 -26.44
N GLY A 8 -37.81 -18.29 -26.58
CA GLY A 8 -37.19 -17.00 -26.35
C GLY A 8 -36.79 -16.81 -24.89
N VAL A 9 -35.48 -16.86 -24.64
CA VAL A 9 -34.89 -16.25 -23.44
C VAL A 9 -34.98 -14.74 -23.63
N SER A 10 -35.89 -14.11 -22.89
CA SER A 10 -35.96 -12.66 -22.74
C SER A 10 -34.60 -12.13 -22.27
N ARG A 11 -33.80 -11.60 -23.21
CA ARG A 11 -32.63 -10.79 -22.90
C ARG A 11 -33.14 -9.49 -22.30
N GLY A 12 -33.29 -9.48 -20.97
CA GLY A 12 -33.42 -8.26 -20.20
C GLY A 12 -32.35 -7.28 -20.67
N ARG A 13 -32.80 -6.11 -21.11
CA ARG A 13 -31.96 -5.02 -21.61
C ARG A 13 -31.10 -4.52 -20.45
N ILE A 14 -29.92 -5.13 -20.26
CA ILE A 14 -28.95 -4.70 -19.25
C ILE A 14 -28.50 -3.31 -19.68
N ASN A 15 -28.91 -2.29 -18.95
CA ASN A 15 -28.62 -0.89 -19.23
C ASN A 15 -27.11 -0.67 -19.09
N GLN A 16 -26.37 -0.74 -20.21
CA GLN A 16 -24.91 -0.62 -20.27
C GLN A 16 -24.40 0.78 -19.83
N SER A 17 -25.29 1.75 -19.60
CA SER A 17 -24.96 3.16 -19.37
C SER A 17 -24.53 3.53 -17.94
N LEU A 18 -24.63 2.63 -16.95
CA LEU A 18 -24.43 2.99 -15.52
C LEU A 18 -23.12 2.49 -14.88
N ARG A 19 -22.18 1.95 -15.67
CA ARG A 19 -20.85 1.55 -15.14
C ARG A 19 -19.70 2.16 -15.94
N VAL A 20 -19.87 3.41 -16.37
CA VAL A 20 -18.76 4.18 -16.92
C VAL A 20 -18.08 4.88 -15.75
N THR A 21 -16.92 4.37 -15.34
CA THR A 21 -16.03 5.13 -14.43
C THR A 21 -15.72 6.46 -15.11
N SER A 22 -16.02 7.56 -14.42
CA SER A 22 -15.75 8.90 -14.96
C SER A 22 -14.30 8.99 -15.43
N ARG A 23 -14.12 9.47 -16.67
CA ARG A 23 -12.81 9.81 -17.25
C ARG A 23 -12.46 11.27 -17.02
N ASP A 24 -13.31 12.02 -16.31
CA ASP A 24 -13.00 13.38 -15.89
C ASP A 24 -12.04 13.33 -14.70
N TYR A 25 -10.76 13.41 -15.02
CA TYR A 25 -9.68 13.53 -14.03
C TYR A 25 -9.50 14.95 -13.50
N ALA A 26 -10.09 15.96 -14.13
CA ALA A 26 -10.03 17.34 -13.66
C ALA A 26 -10.97 17.56 -12.47
N HIS A 27 -12.12 16.88 -12.46
CA HIS A 27 -13.10 16.95 -11.38
C HIS A 27 -13.45 15.54 -10.87
N PRO A 28 -12.50 14.84 -10.23
CA PRO A 28 -12.76 13.51 -9.71
C PRO A 28 -13.88 13.57 -8.68
N TYR A 29 -14.80 12.60 -8.74
CA TYR A 29 -15.85 12.47 -7.73
C TYR A 29 -15.21 12.34 -6.34
N ARG A 30 -15.56 13.26 -5.45
CA ARG A 30 -15.15 13.24 -4.04
C ARG A 30 -16.41 13.15 -3.19
N PRO A 31 -16.56 12.09 -2.37
CA PRO A 31 -17.65 12.03 -1.41
C PRO A 31 -17.66 13.30 -0.56
N PHE A 32 -18.85 13.87 -0.34
CA PHE A 32 -19.04 15.08 0.46
C PHE A 32 -18.21 15.14 1.76
N PRO A 33 -18.16 14.08 2.60
CA PRO A 33 -17.36 14.13 3.84
C PRO A 33 -15.86 14.30 3.59
N LEU A 34 -15.32 13.70 2.52
CA LEU A 34 -13.91 13.87 2.13
C LEU A 34 -13.64 15.27 1.60
N GLY A 35 -14.59 15.89 0.91
CA GLY A 35 -14.51 17.28 0.49
C GLY A 35 -14.43 18.25 1.67
N LEU A 36 -15.26 18.02 2.70
CA LEU A 36 -15.30 18.85 3.90
C LEU A 36 -13.98 18.81 4.69
N ILE A 37 -13.44 17.61 4.94
CA ILE A 37 -12.16 17.43 5.65
C ILE A 37 -11.04 18.17 4.92
N ASN A 38 -10.99 18.07 3.60
CA ASN A 38 -9.99 18.78 2.82
C ASN A 38 -10.22 20.29 2.84
N CYS A 39 -11.45 20.77 2.79
CA CYS A 39 -11.75 22.21 2.85
C CYS A 39 -11.32 22.82 4.19
N ILE A 40 -11.69 22.16 5.30
CA ILE A 40 -11.27 22.53 6.66
C ILE A 40 -9.74 22.49 6.74
N GLY A 41 -9.14 21.41 6.26
CA GLY A 41 -7.70 21.22 6.25
C GLY A 41 -6.93 22.27 5.45
N THR A 42 -7.41 22.65 4.27
CA THR A 42 -6.85 23.75 3.47
C THR A 42 -7.02 25.10 4.16
N GLY A 43 -8.11 25.30 4.91
CA GLY A 43 -8.27 26.46 5.79
C GLY A 43 -7.16 26.51 6.85
N PHE A 44 -6.94 25.41 7.58
CA PHE A 44 -5.86 25.31 8.56
C PHE A 44 -4.46 25.42 7.94
N GLU A 45 -4.24 24.92 6.72
CA GLU A 45 -3.00 25.12 5.96
C GLU A 45 -2.73 26.59 5.67
N LYS A 46 -3.75 27.34 5.21
CA LYS A 46 -3.62 28.78 4.93
C LYS A 46 -3.38 29.61 6.19
N LEU A 47 -3.87 29.16 7.34
CA LEU A 47 -3.57 29.75 8.64
C LEU A 47 -2.20 29.32 9.21
N GLY A 48 -1.41 28.52 8.48
CA GLY A 48 -0.09 28.06 8.94
C GLY A 48 -0.13 26.98 10.04
N VAL A 49 -1.31 26.40 10.30
CA VAL A 49 -1.53 25.41 11.37
C VAL A 49 -1.23 23.98 10.89
N SER A 50 -1.19 23.75 9.58
CA SER A 50 -0.84 22.42 9.04
C SER A 50 0.61 22.08 9.32
N ARG A 51 0.81 21.02 10.11
CA ARG A 51 2.14 20.46 10.36
C ARG A 51 2.61 19.63 9.16
N PRO A 52 3.86 19.82 8.69
CA PRO A 52 4.47 18.93 7.70
C PRO A 52 4.61 17.52 8.28
N LEU A 53 4.83 16.53 7.40
CA LEU A 53 5.24 15.20 7.85
C LEU A 53 6.60 15.31 8.54
N GLN A 54 6.75 14.66 9.70
CA GLN A 54 7.98 14.67 10.49
C GLN A 54 8.48 13.24 10.61
N THR A 55 9.73 13.02 10.20
CA THR A 55 10.42 11.73 10.27
C THR A 55 10.37 11.15 11.68
N GLU A 56 10.78 11.93 12.67
CA GLU A 56 10.82 11.50 14.08
C GLU A 56 9.46 11.05 14.60
N LEU A 57 8.40 11.77 14.23
CA LEU A 57 7.05 11.40 14.66
C LEU A 57 6.60 10.09 14.01
N ILE A 58 6.99 9.83 12.76
CA ILE A 58 6.69 8.58 12.07
C ILE A 58 7.44 7.41 12.73
N ILE A 59 8.73 7.58 13.01
CA ILE A 59 9.57 6.59 13.70
C ILE A 59 9.00 6.28 15.08
N ARG A 60 8.76 7.30 15.90
CA ARG A 60 8.23 7.14 17.25
C ARG A 60 6.87 6.43 17.27
N ASN A 61 5.95 6.81 16.37
CA ASN A 61 4.65 6.16 16.27
C ASN A 61 4.78 4.69 15.84
N ALA A 62 5.70 4.39 14.91
CA ALA A 62 5.93 3.03 14.46
C ALA A 62 6.55 2.17 15.56
N ALA A 63 7.53 2.69 16.31
CA ALA A 63 8.16 2.01 17.44
C ALA A 63 7.14 1.70 18.53
N GLY A 64 6.35 2.70 18.95
CA GLY A 64 5.26 2.51 19.91
C GLY A 64 4.21 1.50 19.45
N ALA A 65 3.86 1.50 18.16
CA ALA A 65 2.93 0.52 17.60
C ALA A 65 3.50 -0.90 17.45
N ALA A 66 4.83 -1.03 17.39
CA ALA A 66 5.54 -2.32 17.39
C ALA A 66 5.85 -2.81 18.81
N GLY A 67 5.68 -1.97 19.84
CA GLY A 67 6.01 -2.30 21.23
C GLY A 67 7.53 -2.32 21.48
N VAL A 68 8.30 -1.61 20.65
CA VAL A 68 9.75 -1.46 20.80
C VAL A 68 10.08 -0.04 21.24
N ASP A 69 11.19 0.12 21.97
CA ASP A 69 11.69 1.44 22.32
C ASP A 69 12.24 2.14 21.05
N SER A 70 11.88 3.41 20.85
CA SER A 70 12.35 4.20 19.70
C SER A 70 13.85 4.47 19.75
N ASP A 71 14.43 4.47 20.95
CA ASP A 71 15.87 4.69 21.16
C ASP A 71 16.66 3.37 21.09
N ALA A 72 15.95 2.25 21.26
CA ALA A 72 16.47 0.91 21.10
C ALA A 72 16.10 0.32 19.72
N VAL A 73 16.05 1.11 18.65
CA VAL A 73 15.86 0.55 17.31
C VAL A 73 17.16 -0.16 16.90
N TRP A 74 17.19 -1.47 17.18
CA TRP A 74 18.36 -2.33 17.04
C TRP A 74 18.69 -2.65 15.57
N VAL A 75 20.00 -2.86 15.36
CA VAL A 75 20.69 -3.49 14.21
C VAL A 75 21.02 -2.61 12.99
N SER A 76 20.11 -1.83 12.39
CA SER A 76 20.53 -0.94 11.29
C SER A 76 19.67 0.31 11.11
N ASN A 77 20.32 1.48 11.12
CA ASN A 77 19.69 2.78 10.85
C ASN A 77 19.63 3.10 9.34
N ASP A 78 19.86 2.11 8.48
CA ASP A 78 19.99 2.30 7.03
C ASP A 78 18.70 2.80 6.37
N TYR A 79 17.55 2.58 7.03
CA TYR A 79 16.26 3.08 6.54
C TYR A 79 16.07 4.59 6.77
N ARG A 80 16.82 5.18 7.71
CA ARG A 80 16.55 6.53 8.22
C ARG A 80 16.82 7.60 7.17
N GLU A 81 17.96 7.52 6.50
CA GLU A 81 18.32 8.45 5.42
C GLU A 81 17.28 8.43 4.30
N GLY A 82 16.92 7.24 3.81
CA GLY A 82 15.90 7.11 2.75
C GLY A 82 14.53 7.63 3.17
N LEU A 83 14.15 7.46 4.44
CA LEU A 83 12.92 8.00 4.99
C LEU A 83 12.96 9.53 5.08
N GLU A 84 14.07 10.12 5.51
CA GLU A 84 14.23 11.58 5.58
C GLU A 84 14.12 12.22 4.21
N VAL A 85 14.82 11.67 3.21
CA VAL A 85 14.73 12.12 1.81
C VAL A 85 13.30 11.99 1.28
N LEU A 86 12.62 10.87 1.56
CA LEU A 86 11.24 10.65 1.12
C LEU A 86 10.27 11.63 1.79
N VAL A 87 10.41 11.86 3.10
CA VAL A 87 9.56 12.80 3.85
C VAL A 87 9.76 14.23 3.34
N GLU A 88 11.00 14.63 3.09
CA GLU A 88 11.32 15.94 2.52
C GLU A 88 10.68 16.12 1.14
N SER A 89 10.87 15.18 0.22
CA SER A 89 10.25 15.22 -1.12
C SER A 89 8.72 15.24 -1.06
N ILE A 90 8.10 14.50 -0.13
CA ILE A 90 6.64 14.55 0.05
C ILE A 90 6.19 15.93 0.52
N ASN A 91 6.93 16.55 1.44
CA ASN A 91 6.60 17.87 1.96
C ASN A 91 6.80 18.98 0.92
N SER A 92 7.86 18.89 0.11
CA SER A 92 8.26 19.94 -0.84
C SER A 92 7.60 19.83 -2.22
N GLU A 93 7.39 18.62 -2.73
CA GLU A 93 7.02 18.39 -4.13
C GLU A 93 5.63 17.77 -4.32
N ALA A 94 5.18 16.89 -3.41
CA ALA A 94 4.00 16.05 -3.66
C ALA A 94 2.65 16.78 -3.60
N ARG A 95 2.61 18.04 -3.10
CA ARG A 95 1.40 18.89 -3.02
C ARG A 95 0.17 18.17 -2.45
N LEU A 96 0.38 17.37 -1.40
CA LEU A 96 -0.67 16.58 -0.79
C LEU A 96 -1.68 17.46 -0.05
N ASN A 97 -2.97 17.16 -0.24
CA ASN A 97 -4.02 17.68 0.63
C ASN A 97 -3.98 16.99 2.00
N THR A 98 -4.79 17.49 2.93
CA THR A 98 -4.84 17.02 4.31
C THR A 98 -5.13 15.52 4.42
N VAL A 99 -6.08 14.99 3.64
CA VAL A 99 -6.37 13.54 3.63
C VAL A 99 -5.18 12.75 3.07
N GLY A 100 -4.54 13.25 2.02
CA GLY A 100 -3.32 12.68 1.44
C GLY A 100 -2.20 12.58 2.46
N LYS A 101 -1.95 13.65 3.23
CA LYS A 101 -0.96 13.65 4.32
C LYS A 101 -1.28 12.60 5.38
N MET A 102 -2.55 12.47 5.79
CA MET A 102 -2.97 11.46 6.76
C MET A 102 -2.73 10.03 6.26
N ILE A 103 -3.13 9.74 5.01
CA ILE A 103 -2.94 8.42 4.40
C ILE A 103 -1.46 8.11 4.25
N THR A 104 -0.66 9.04 3.75
CA THR A 104 0.79 8.86 3.57
C THR A 104 1.49 8.62 4.90
N ARG A 105 1.16 9.40 5.94
CA ARG A 105 1.67 9.18 7.30
C ARG A 105 1.34 7.77 7.79
N GLY A 106 0.08 7.33 7.65
CA GLY A 106 -0.34 5.99 8.05
C GLY A 106 0.42 4.88 7.32
N ARG A 107 0.67 5.04 6.01
CA ARG A 107 1.44 4.08 5.21
C ARG A 107 2.90 4.00 5.65
N LEU A 108 3.56 5.15 5.84
CA LEU A 108 4.95 5.19 6.29
C LEU A 108 5.11 4.57 7.69
N THR A 109 4.22 4.94 8.62
CA THR A 109 4.20 4.35 9.97
C THR A 109 3.95 2.83 9.94
N SER A 110 3.02 2.36 9.10
CA SER A 110 2.74 0.92 8.97
C SER A 110 3.92 0.15 8.41
N ALA A 111 4.59 0.68 7.38
CA ALA A 111 5.77 0.04 6.79
C ALA A 111 6.92 -0.07 7.80
N LEU A 112 7.18 1.01 8.54
CA LEU A 112 8.18 1.01 9.62
C LEU A 112 7.83 0.06 10.75
N LYS A 113 6.55 0.01 11.17
CA LYS A 113 6.08 -0.94 12.19
C LYS A 113 6.38 -2.37 11.77
N THR A 114 6.07 -2.74 10.52
CA THR A 114 6.35 -4.08 9.99
C THR A 114 7.85 -4.37 10.01
N ARG A 115 8.68 -3.40 9.63
CA ARG A 115 10.14 -3.53 9.71
C ARG A 115 10.62 -3.78 11.15
N PHE A 116 10.20 -2.96 12.12
CA PHE A 116 10.61 -3.11 13.51
C PHE A 116 10.18 -4.46 14.10
N ASN A 117 8.98 -4.93 13.75
CA ASN A 117 8.53 -6.26 14.15
C ASN A 117 9.38 -7.37 13.52
N ALA A 118 9.85 -7.20 12.28
CA ALA A 118 10.73 -8.16 11.61
C ALA A 118 12.12 -8.20 12.24
N GLU A 119 12.69 -7.04 12.55
CA GLU A 119 13.97 -6.93 13.27
C GLU A 119 13.88 -7.56 14.66
N ALA A 120 12.79 -7.30 15.40
CA ALA A 120 12.55 -7.93 16.69
C ALA A 120 12.47 -9.46 16.59
N LEU A 121 11.80 -10.00 15.56
CA LEU A 121 11.71 -11.43 15.32
C LEU A 121 13.07 -12.04 14.99
N ILE A 122 13.85 -11.41 14.09
CA ILE A 122 15.19 -11.87 13.72
C ILE A 122 16.13 -11.87 14.94
N ASN A 123 16.03 -10.85 15.81
CA ASN A 123 16.82 -10.80 17.04
C ASN A 123 16.42 -11.87 18.05
N ALA A 124 15.13 -12.18 18.15
CA ALA A 124 14.62 -13.25 19.01
C ALA A 124 14.98 -14.65 18.48
N GLU A 125 14.99 -14.82 17.16
CA GLU A 125 15.26 -16.09 16.48
C GLU A 125 16.34 -15.93 15.38
N PRO A 126 17.63 -15.77 15.73
CA PRO A 126 18.70 -15.52 14.75
C PRO A 126 18.85 -16.63 13.70
N GLY A 127 18.50 -17.88 14.05
CA GLY A 127 18.52 -19.03 13.14
C GLY A 127 17.56 -18.89 11.95
N LEU A 128 16.61 -17.95 11.99
CA LEU A 128 15.75 -17.64 10.85
C LEU A 128 16.57 -17.23 9.61
N LEU A 129 17.68 -16.52 9.82
CA LEU A 129 18.58 -16.08 8.74
C LEU A 129 19.37 -17.23 8.09
N GLU A 130 19.45 -18.38 8.76
CA GLU A 130 20.12 -19.57 8.25
C GLU A 130 19.20 -20.45 7.39
N THR A 131 17.91 -20.11 7.30
CA THR A 131 16.92 -20.87 6.53
C THR A 131 17.32 -20.89 5.05
N PRO A 132 17.57 -22.07 4.46
CA PRO A 132 17.98 -22.16 3.06
C PRO A 132 16.81 -21.77 2.14
N LEU A 133 17.04 -20.78 1.28
CA LEU A 133 16.09 -20.39 0.24
C LEU A 133 16.35 -21.18 -1.04
N SER A 134 15.33 -21.84 -1.57
CA SER A 134 15.36 -22.40 -2.93
C SER A 134 15.56 -21.29 -3.96
N SER A 135 16.21 -21.59 -5.09
CA SER A 135 16.47 -20.61 -6.16
C SER A 135 15.21 -19.82 -6.55
N PRO A 136 15.16 -18.51 -6.27
CA PRO A 136 13.95 -17.72 -6.50
C PRO A 136 13.81 -17.37 -7.99
N ILE A 137 12.57 -17.30 -8.47
CA ILE A 137 12.25 -16.68 -9.76
C ILE A 137 11.82 -15.25 -9.50
N ILE A 138 12.58 -14.29 -10.03
CA ILE A 138 12.30 -12.86 -9.89
C ILE A 138 11.73 -12.35 -11.22
N ILE A 139 10.49 -11.87 -11.18
CA ILE A 139 9.84 -11.24 -12.34
C ILE A 139 10.05 -9.73 -12.24
N THR A 140 10.70 -9.15 -13.25
CA THR A 140 10.94 -7.71 -13.37
C THR A 140 10.52 -7.21 -14.75
N GLY A 141 10.21 -5.92 -14.86
CA GLY A 141 9.78 -5.27 -16.10
C GLY A 141 8.98 -4.00 -15.82
N LEU A 142 8.77 -3.18 -16.85
CA LEU A 142 7.98 -1.96 -16.75
C LEU A 142 6.53 -2.26 -16.37
N GLN A 143 5.86 -1.29 -15.74
CA GLN A 143 4.43 -1.36 -15.52
C GLN A 143 3.68 -1.63 -16.84
N ARG A 144 2.67 -2.50 -16.79
CA ARG A 144 1.80 -2.84 -17.92
C ARG A 144 2.42 -3.70 -19.04
N THR A 145 3.52 -4.41 -18.77
CA THR A 145 4.15 -5.36 -19.73
C THR A 145 3.69 -6.82 -19.56
N GLY A 146 2.62 -7.07 -18.81
CA GLY A 146 2.11 -8.42 -18.58
C GLY A 146 2.79 -9.16 -17.42
N THR A 147 3.64 -8.51 -16.62
CA THR A 147 4.27 -9.10 -15.42
C THR A 147 3.27 -9.70 -14.44
N THR A 148 2.09 -9.09 -14.28
CA THR A 148 1.00 -9.64 -13.46
C THR A 148 0.43 -10.95 -14.02
N LEU A 149 0.29 -11.06 -15.35
CA LEU A 149 -0.17 -12.29 -15.99
C LEU A 149 0.87 -13.40 -15.79
N LEU A 150 2.14 -13.09 -16.09
CA LEU A 150 3.25 -14.03 -15.90
C LEU A 150 3.36 -14.52 -14.45
N HIS A 151 3.30 -13.61 -13.47
CA HIS A 151 3.32 -13.95 -12.05
C HIS A 151 2.20 -14.93 -11.68
N ARG A 152 0.97 -14.68 -12.16
CA ARG A 152 -0.18 -15.55 -11.90
C ARG A 152 -0.07 -16.92 -12.57
N LEU A 153 0.52 -16.99 -13.77
CA LEU A 153 0.74 -18.26 -14.47
C LEU A 153 1.75 -19.13 -13.72
N ILE A 154 2.86 -18.55 -13.25
CA ILE A 154 3.85 -19.29 -12.45
C ILE A 154 3.25 -19.70 -11.09
N ALA A 155 2.52 -18.81 -10.44
CA ALA A 155 1.87 -19.07 -9.15
C ALA A 155 0.76 -20.15 -9.21
N ALA A 156 0.25 -20.49 -10.39
CA ALA A 156 -0.74 -21.54 -10.56
C ALA A 156 -0.15 -22.97 -10.41
N ASP A 157 1.17 -23.11 -10.57
CA ASP A 157 1.87 -24.38 -10.38
C ASP A 157 2.24 -24.57 -8.91
N ARG A 158 1.75 -25.66 -8.32
CA ARG A 158 1.93 -26.00 -6.89
C ARG A 158 3.38 -26.21 -6.47
N ARG A 159 4.30 -26.38 -7.42
CA ARG A 159 5.74 -26.49 -7.14
C ARG A 159 6.35 -25.15 -6.73
N PHE A 160 5.68 -24.04 -7.02
CA PHE A 160 6.14 -22.71 -6.65
C PHE A 160 5.35 -22.16 -5.46
N ARG A 161 6.08 -21.55 -4.51
CA ARG A 161 5.49 -20.70 -3.48
C ARG A 161 5.49 -19.25 -3.99
N SER A 162 4.32 -18.68 -4.21
CA SER A 162 4.15 -17.25 -4.53
C SER A 162 3.70 -16.46 -3.29
N LEU A 163 4.10 -15.20 -3.18
CA LEU A 163 3.60 -14.30 -2.14
C LEU A 163 2.13 -13.97 -2.36
N SER A 164 1.31 -14.26 -1.36
CA SER A 164 -0.09 -13.85 -1.32
C SER A 164 -0.21 -12.36 -0.99
N SER A 165 -1.27 -11.70 -1.48
CA SER A 165 -1.44 -10.26 -1.22
C SER A 165 -1.55 -9.91 0.27
N TRP A 166 -2.03 -10.83 1.10
CA TRP A 166 -2.07 -10.63 2.56
C TRP A 166 -0.67 -10.73 3.19
N GLU A 167 0.18 -11.67 2.75
CA GLU A 167 1.58 -11.80 3.22
C GLU A 167 2.41 -10.56 2.86
N VAL A 168 2.09 -9.87 1.76
CA VAL A 168 2.76 -8.63 1.39
C VAL A 168 2.40 -7.49 2.36
N LEU A 169 1.19 -7.49 2.90
CA LEU A 169 0.73 -6.47 3.85
C LEU A 169 1.20 -6.77 5.28
N ASP A 170 1.21 -8.04 5.66
CA ASP A 170 1.66 -8.52 6.97
C ASP A 170 2.51 -9.79 6.78
N PRO A 171 3.83 -9.64 6.58
CA PRO A 171 4.73 -10.75 6.25
C PRO A 171 5.14 -11.58 7.45
N LEU A 172 4.80 -11.14 8.66
CA LEU A 172 5.23 -11.78 9.90
C LEU A 172 4.23 -12.85 10.32
N PRO A 173 4.69 -13.92 11.00
CA PRO A 173 3.80 -14.91 11.54
C PRO A 173 2.80 -14.25 12.51
N PRO A 174 1.54 -14.72 12.54
CA PRO A 174 0.55 -14.21 13.49
C PRO A 174 1.05 -14.43 14.93
N ARG A 175 0.86 -13.41 15.76
CA ARG A 175 1.23 -13.42 17.18
C ARG A 175 0.14 -14.01 18.06
#